data_AF-A0A078IKN0-F1
#
_entry.id   AF-A0A078IKN0-F1
#
_cell.length_a   1.000
_cell.length_b   1.000
_cell.length_c   1.000
_cell.angle_alpha   90.00
_cell.angle_beta   90.00
_cell.angle_gamma   90.00
#
_symmetry.space_group_name_H-M   'P 1'
#
loop_
_entity.id
_entity.type
_entity.pdbx_description
1 polymer ?
#
loop_
_entity_poly.entity_id
_entity_poly.type
_entity_poly.pdbx_seq_one_letter_code
_entity_poly.pdbx_strand_id
1 'polypeptide(L)' 'MGTATFIDILLAILLPPLGVFLRYGCGVEFWICLVLTLLGYLPGIIYALYVLTK' A
#
# COMPACT_ATOMS: atom_id res chain seq x y z
N MET A 1 -4.85 15.09 -7.70
CA MET A 1 -5.76 14.27 -8.53
C MET A 1 -4.91 13.25 -9.28
N GLY A 2 -4.32 12.31 -8.53
CA GLY A 2 -3.49 11.26 -9.13
C GLY A 2 -4.41 10.19 -9.69
N THR A 3 -4.33 9.94 -10.99
CA THR A 3 -4.98 8.79 -11.63
C THR A 3 -4.43 7.54 -10.95
N ALA A 4 -5.18 6.97 -9.99
CA ALA A 4 -4.90 5.66 -9.44
C ALA A 4 -5.03 4.69 -10.60
N THR A 5 -3.90 4.42 -11.25
CA THR A 5 -3.93 3.63 -12.48
C THR A 5 -4.24 2.21 -12.03
N PHE A 6 -4.92 1.43 -12.87
CA PHE A 6 -5.27 0.04 -12.58
C PHE A 6 -4.04 -0.77 -12.09
N ILE A 7 -2.85 -0.36 -12.54
CA ILE A 7 -1.52 -0.84 -12.14
C ILE A 7 -1.24 -0.62 -10.64
N ASP A 8 -1.57 0.53 -10.05
CA ASP A 8 -1.37 0.80 -8.61
C ASP A 8 -2.24 -0.10 -7.74
N ILE A 9 -3.49 -0.36 -8.16
CA ILE A 9 -4.41 -1.27 -7.46
C ILE A 9 -3.88 -2.70 -7.53
N LEU A 10 -3.41 -3.13 -8.71
CA LEU A 10 -2.82 -4.45 -8.91
C LEU A 10 -1.54 -4.64 -8.09
N LEU A 11 -0.65 -3.62 -8.09
CA LEU A 11 0.56 -3.62 -7.26
C LEU A 11 0.23 -3.61 -5.76
N ALA A 12 -0.76 -2.86 -5.31
CA ALA A 12 -1.16 -2.82 -3.90
C ALA A 12 -1.75 -4.15 -3.39
N ILE A 13 -2.34 -4.97 -4.27
CA ILE A 13 -2.88 -6.28 -3.91
C ILE A 13 -1.78 -7.36 -3.92
N LEU A 14 -0.90 -7.33 -4.92
CA LEU A 14 0.20 -8.31 -5.04
C LEU A 14 1.33 -8.00 -4.05
N LEU A 15 1.63 -6.72 -3.87
CA LEU A 15 2.70 -6.19 -3.03
C LEU A 15 2.21 -4.87 -2.37
N PRO A 16 1.38 -4.94 -1.31
CA PRO A 16 0.87 -3.76 -0.59
C PRO A 16 1.91 -2.68 -0.27
N PRO A 17 3.15 -3.02 0.16
CA PRO A 17 4.15 -1.99 0.43
C PRO A 17 4.59 -1.23 -0.83
N LEU A 18 4.58 -1.84 -2.01
CA LEU A 18 5.06 -1.22 -3.25
C LEU A 18 4.07 -0.18 -3.78
N GLY A 19 2.76 -0.45 -3.68
CA GLY A 19 1.71 0.49 -4.07
C GLY A 19 1.67 1.73 -3.16
N VAL A 20 1.88 1.55 -1.86
CA VAL A 20 1.99 2.67 -0.89
C VAL A 20 3.28 3.45 -1.11
N PHE A 21 4.40 2.77 -1.35
CA PHE A 21 5.69 3.41 -1.60
C PHE A 21 5.70 4.30 -2.84
N LEU A 22 5.08 3.85 -3.94
CA LEU A 22 5.05 4.64 -5.17
C LEU A 22 4.28 5.97 -5.01
N ARG A 23 3.37 6.01 -4.04
CA ARG A 23 2.36 7.06 -3.91
C ARG A 23 2.59 8.00 -2.73
N TYR A 24 3.17 7.48 -1.65
CA TYR A 24 3.57 8.25 -0.46
C TYR A 24 5.09 8.33 -0.27
N GLY A 25 5.88 7.57 -1.04
CA GLY A 25 7.33 7.54 -0.97
C GLY A 25 7.90 6.53 0.03
N CYS A 26 9.21 6.61 0.28
CA CYS A 26 9.95 5.83 1.27
C CYS A 26 9.74 6.40 2.68
N GLY A 27 8.49 6.43 3.12
CA GLY A 27 8.06 6.98 4.41
C GLY A 27 7.83 5.91 5.47
N VAL A 28 7.38 6.36 6.64
CA VAL A 28 7.03 5.52 7.79
C VAL A 28 5.86 4.58 7.42
N GLU A 29 5.00 4.99 6.50
CA GLU A 29 3.89 4.20 5.95
C GLU A 29 4.35 2.88 5.30
N PHE A 30 5.49 2.86 4.60
CA PHE A 30 6.04 1.63 4.01
C PHE A 30 6.44 0.62 5.08
N TRP A 31 7.12 1.10 6.13
CA TRP A 31 7.57 0.27 7.24
C TRP A 31 6.39 -0.28 8.05
N ILE A 32 5.36 0.54 8.27
CA ILE A 32 4.11 0.13 8.93
C ILE A 32 3.40 -0.94 8.08
N CYS A 33 3.22 -0.72 6.78
CA CYS A 33 2.64 -1.72 5.87
C CYS A 33 3.43 -3.02 5.88
N LEU A 34 4.77 -2.97 5.80
CA LEU A 34 5.63 -4.14 5.75
C LEU A 34 5.58 -4.95 7.04
N VAL A 35 5.63 -4.28 8.21
CA VAL A 35 5.49 -4.94 9.52
C VAL A 35 4.08 -5.52 9.69
N LEU A 36 3.03 -4.78 9.30
CA LEU A 36 1.66 -5.29 9.33
C LEU A 36 1.52 -6.53 8.44
N THR A 37 2.00 -6.49 7.19
CA THR A 37 1.96 -7.63 6.27
C THR A 37 2.72 -8.85 6.80
N LEU A 38 3.82 -8.64 7.54
CA LEU A 38 4.60 -9.71 8.16
C LEU A 38 3.92 -10.31 9.42
N LEU A 39 3.19 -9.49 10.20
CA LEU A 39 2.47 -9.92 11.41
C LEU A 39 1.04 -10.42 11.10
N GLY A 40 0.48 -10.01 9.97
CA GLY A 40 -0.87 -10.29 9.50
C GLY A 40 -1.09 -9.69 8.12
N TYR A 41 -1.13 -10.52 7.09
CA TYR A 41 -1.26 -10.08 5.70
C TYR A 41 -2.47 -9.16 5.45
N LEU A 42 -3.59 -9.38 6.17
CA LEU A 42 -4.84 -8.62 6.05
C LEU A 42 -4.71 -7.12 6.38
N PRO A 43 -4.23 -6.70 7.58
CA PRO A 43 -4.15 -5.28 7.93
C PRO A 43 -3.24 -4.47 7.00
N GLY A 44 -2.20 -5.08 6.40
CA GLY A 44 -1.37 -4.43 5.39
C GLY A 44 -2.12 -4.08 4.11
N ILE A 45 -3.02 -4.96 3.65
CA ILE A 45 -3.87 -4.70 2.48
C ILE A 45 -4.92 -3.62 2.78
N ILE A 46 -5.56 -3.68 3.95
CA ILE A 46 -6.58 -2.69 4.34
C ILE A 46 -5.96 -1.29 4.40
N TYR A 47 -4.76 -1.18 4.97
CA TYR A 47 -4.03 0.08 5.01
C TYR A 47 -3.69 0.59 3.61
N ALA A 48 -3.15 -0.28 2.74
CA ALA A 48 -2.84 0.08 1.37
C ALA A 48 -4.08 0.57 0.59
N LEU A 49 -5.22 -0.11 0.73
CA LEU A 49 -6.49 0.30 0.11
C LEU A 49 -7.04 1.60 0.70
N TYR A 50 -6.92 1.81 2.01
CA TYR A 50 -7.34 3.05 2.68
C TYR A 50 -6.52 4.25 2.16
N VAL A 51 -5.21 4.07 2.06
CA VAL A 51 -4.27 5.06 1.51
C VAL A 51 -4.49 5.30 0.02
N LEU A 52 -4.95 4.29 -0.74
CA LEU A 52 -5.27 4.40 -2.16
C LEU A 52 -6.65 5.02 -2.44
N THR A 53 -7.58 4.93 -1.49
CA THR A 53 -8.92 5.52 -1.60
C THR A 53 -8.93 6.96 -1.10
N LYS A 54 -8.02 7.29 -0.18
CA LYS A 54 -7.75 8.64 0.31
C LYS A 54 -6.93 9.46 -0.71
#